data_AF-A0A4P6UWJ7-F1
#
_entry.id   AF-A0A4P6UWJ7-F1
#
_cell.length_a   1.000
_cell.length_b   1.000
_cell.length_c   1.000
_cell.angle_alpha   90.00
_cell.angle_beta   90.00
_cell.angle_gamma   90.00
#
_symmetry.space_group_name_H-M   'P 1'
#
loop_
_entity.id
_entity.type
_entity.pdbx_description
1 polymer ?
#
loop_
_entity_poly.entity_id
_entity_poly.type
_entity_poly.pdbx_seq_one_letter_code
_entity_poly.pdbx_strand_id
1 'polypeptide(L)'
;MGEIYDSNKRVLPDRLPWMMKQIWSDILFLHYPVKKEKIEILLPPKIQLDTYEGQAWITIVPYVIKSIGVRGLPFIPLGRGIPGINVRTYVKMGEKPGIYFLKLALPQKLTAMMAKYLFHLPYISMDLSFEKTEKMIQFESKTTPLPFTCQYRVLPASSPIKKETLEEWLLERYCFYTTNTKGKVIRCDIIHEPWFIHKVELVGIENGILSTFHIQSESTHPLIQYSKDANVRLWPIVTAK
;
A
#
# COMPACT_ATOMS: atom_id res chain seq x y z
N MET A 1 -9.56 10.17 19.27
CA MET A 1 -8.37 9.28 19.36
C MET A 1 -8.91 7.87 19.40
N GLY A 2 -8.82 7.11 18.30
CA GLY A 2 -9.27 5.72 18.27
C GLY A 2 -8.37 4.86 19.16
N GLU A 3 -8.92 3.81 19.75
CA GLU A 3 -8.15 2.82 20.50
C GLU A 3 -6.96 2.33 19.65
N ILE A 4 -5.79 2.26 20.27
CA ILE A 4 -4.59 1.71 19.63
C ILE A 4 -4.94 0.28 19.23
N TYR A 5 -4.83 -0.04 17.94
CA TYR A 5 -5.09 -1.38 17.42
C TYR A 5 -4.07 -2.36 18.02
N ASP A 6 -4.46 -2.99 19.12
CA ASP A 6 -3.65 -3.94 19.87
C ASP A 6 -3.73 -5.32 19.19
N SER A 7 -2.63 -5.68 18.52
CA SER A 7 -2.49 -6.97 17.86
C SER A 7 -1.00 -7.27 17.64
N ASN A 8 -0.71 -8.57 17.51
CA ASN A 8 0.60 -9.06 17.08
C ASN A 8 1.11 -8.42 15.77
N LYS A 9 0.20 -7.90 14.93
CA LYS A 9 0.52 -7.20 13.67
C LYS A 9 1.40 -5.96 13.91
N ARG A 10 1.27 -5.30 15.07
CA ARG A 10 2.03 -4.08 15.42
C ARG A 10 3.32 -4.33 16.23
N VAL A 11 3.70 -5.58 16.49
CA VAL A 11 4.92 -5.89 17.28
C VAL A 11 6.16 -5.33 16.58
N LEU A 12 6.80 -4.34 17.19
CA LEU A 12 7.96 -3.64 16.64
C LEU A 12 9.28 -4.39 16.94
N PRO A 13 10.36 -4.13 16.19
CA PRO A 13 11.67 -4.60 16.55
C PRO A 13 12.16 -3.92 17.83
N ASP A 14 12.72 -4.72 18.73
CA ASP A 14 13.15 -4.25 20.05
C ASP A 14 14.17 -3.10 19.97
N ARG A 15 13.93 -2.06 20.77
CA ARG A 15 14.87 -0.95 21.02
C ARG A 15 15.28 -0.13 19.79
N LEU A 16 14.57 -0.25 18.66
CA LEU A 16 14.81 0.58 17.47
C LEU A 16 13.82 1.75 17.38
N PRO A 17 14.31 3.00 17.25
CA PRO A 17 13.44 4.14 16.97
C PRO A 17 12.90 4.08 15.53
N TRP A 18 11.70 4.64 15.29
CA TRP A 18 11.28 4.96 13.93
C TRP A 18 12.30 5.87 13.24
N MET A 19 12.49 5.73 11.92
CA MET A 19 13.49 6.45 11.15
C MET A 19 12.90 7.55 10.26
N MET A 20 11.70 7.32 9.74
CA MET A 20 11.02 8.26 8.83
C MET A 20 9.55 8.36 9.17
N LYS A 21 8.93 9.48 8.79
CA LYS A 21 7.49 9.66 8.80
C LYS A 21 7.03 10.24 7.46
N GLN A 22 5.87 9.80 7.03
CA GLN A 22 5.15 10.33 5.88
C GLN A 22 3.72 10.68 6.28
N ILE A 23 3.14 11.67 5.61
CA ILE A 23 1.70 11.95 5.66
C ILE A 23 1.16 11.63 4.28
N TRP A 24 0.24 10.68 4.22
CA TRP A 24 -0.48 10.31 3.02
C TRP A 24 -1.86 10.94 3.04
N SER A 25 -2.40 11.27 1.87
CA SER A 25 -3.79 11.69 1.70
C SER A 25 -4.42 11.01 0.49
N ASP A 26 -5.76 11.03 0.47
CA ASP A 26 -6.57 10.57 -0.64
C ASP A 26 -6.22 9.14 -1.08
N ILE A 27 -6.29 8.22 -0.12
CA ILE A 27 -5.80 6.86 -0.26
C ILE A 27 -6.98 6.00 -0.70
N LEU A 28 -6.97 5.60 -1.97
CA LEU A 28 -7.95 4.69 -2.54
C LEU A 28 -7.40 3.26 -2.48
N PHE A 29 -8.18 2.31 -2.01
CA PHE A 29 -7.84 0.90 -2.04
C PHE A 29 -8.78 0.17 -2.98
N LEU A 30 -8.20 -0.50 -3.98
CA LEU A 30 -8.92 -1.35 -4.94
C LEU A 30 -8.45 -2.79 -4.74
N HIS A 31 -9.27 -3.60 -4.09
CA HIS A 31 -8.95 -4.98 -3.74
C HIS A 31 -9.56 -5.95 -4.75
N TYR A 32 -8.72 -6.79 -5.34
CA TYR A 32 -9.11 -7.79 -6.33
C TYR A 32 -8.81 -9.19 -5.77
N PRO A 33 -9.82 -10.08 -5.66
CA PRO A 33 -9.57 -11.49 -5.38
C PRO A 33 -8.92 -12.12 -6.61
N VAL A 34 -7.91 -12.94 -6.40
CA VAL A 34 -7.08 -13.52 -7.46
C VAL A 34 -6.66 -14.93 -7.09
N LYS A 35 -6.44 -15.78 -8.11
CA LYS A 35 -5.95 -17.14 -7.91
C LYS A 35 -4.61 -17.15 -7.18
N LYS A 36 -4.50 -17.94 -6.11
CA LYS A 36 -3.28 -18.02 -5.28
C LYS A 36 -2.04 -18.38 -6.10
N GLU A 37 -2.17 -19.29 -7.07
CA GLU A 37 -1.06 -19.82 -7.85
C GLU A 37 -0.42 -18.72 -8.71
N LYS A 38 -1.22 -17.71 -9.11
CA LYS A 38 -0.73 -16.56 -9.87
C LYS A 38 0.08 -15.59 -9.01
N ILE A 39 -0.15 -15.57 -7.69
CA ILE A 39 0.61 -14.74 -6.76
C ILE A 39 1.87 -15.44 -6.31
N GLU A 40 1.78 -16.74 -6.01
CA GLU A 40 2.92 -17.54 -5.54
C GLU A 40 4.12 -17.47 -6.50
N ILE A 41 3.88 -17.48 -7.82
CA ILE A 41 4.94 -17.35 -8.83
C ILE A 41 5.62 -15.97 -8.86
N LEU A 42 4.99 -14.94 -8.30
CA LEU A 42 5.54 -13.58 -8.22
C LEU A 42 6.31 -13.33 -6.92
N LEU A 43 6.18 -14.23 -5.94
CA LEU A 43 6.82 -14.10 -4.65
C LEU A 43 8.21 -14.76 -4.65
N PRO A 44 9.18 -14.19 -3.93
CA PRO A 44 10.43 -14.89 -3.63
C PRO A 44 10.15 -16.19 -2.87
N PRO A 45 10.91 -17.29 -3.10
CA PRO A 45 10.63 -18.60 -2.52
C PRO A 45 10.53 -18.67 -0.98
N LYS A 46 11.12 -17.70 -0.27
CA LYS A 46 11.15 -17.64 1.20
C LYS A 46 10.04 -16.78 1.81
N ILE A 47 9.18 -16.18 1.00
CA ILE A 47 8.08 -15.34 1.46
C ILE A 47 6.78 -16.11 1.27
N GLN A 48 6.06 -16.36 2.37
CA GLN A 48 4.81 -17.11 2.34
C GLN A 48 3.64 -16.19 1.97
N LEU A 49 2.85 -16.62 0.98
CA LEU A 49 1.58 -15.99 0.65
C LEU A 49 0.61 -16.08 1.84
N ASP A 50 -0.01 -14.97 2.21
CA ASP A 50 -1.09 -14.94 3.20
C ASP A 50 -2.44 -14.84 2.47
N THR A 51 -3.40 -15.66 2.88
CA THR A 51 -4.74 -15.72 2.30
C THR A 51 -5.81 -15.45 3.34
N TYR A 52 -6.94 -14.91 2.89
CA TYR A 52 -8.14 -14.75 3.72
C TYR A 52 -9.13 -15.84 3.34
N GLU A 53 -9.45 -16.75 4.27
CA GLU A 53 -10.36 -17.87 4.00
C GLU A 53 -9.95 -18.68 2.73
N GLY A 54 -8.64 -18.81 2.48
CA GLY A 54 -8.09 -19.48 1.31
C GLY A 54 -7.97 -18.62 0.04
N GLN A 55 -8.57 -17.43 0.01
CA GLN A 55 -8.52 -16.50 -1.11
C GLN A 55 -7.27 -15.60 -1.05
N ALA A 56 -6.54 -15.50 -2.16
CA ALA A 56 -5.46 -14.51 -2.33
C ALA A 56 -6.00 -13.20 -2.90
N TRP A 57 -5.30 -12.10 -2.59
CA TRP A 57 -5.72 -10.75 -2.96
C TRP A 57 -4.56 -9.91 -3.49
N ILE A 58 -4.85 -9.11 -4.52
CA ILE A 58 -4.02 -7.97 -4.92
C ILE A 58 -4.75 -6.69 -4.53
N THR A 59 -3.99 -5.68 -4.15
CA THR A 59 -4.52 -4.34 -3.92
C THR A 59 -3.72 -3.31 -4.69
N ILE A 60 -4.43 -2.49 -5.46
CA ILE A 60 -3.90 -1.30 -6.11
C ILE A 60 -4.27 -0.12 -5.22
N VAL A 61 -3.27 0.66 -4.83
CA VAL A 61 -3.43 1.79 -3.91
C VAL A 61 -2.90 3.07 -4.56
N PRO A 62 -3.76 3.84 -5.26
CA PRO A 62 -3.48 5.24 -5.60
C PRO A 62 -3.56 6.12 -4.35
N TYR A 63 -2.59 7.01 -4.14
CA TYR A 63 -2.49 7.88 -2.97
C TYR A 63 -1.60 9.09 -3.24
N VAL A 64 -1.64 10.09 -2.36
CA VAL A 64 -0.79 11.27 -2.44
C VAL A 64 0.08 11.39 -1.19
N ILE A 65 1.39 11.61 -1.37
CA ILE A 65 2.31 11.93 -0.28
C ILE A 65 2.33 13.44 -0.08
N LYS A 66 1.90 13.92 1.09
CA LYS A 66 1.81 15.36 1.43
C LYS A 66 3.02 15.89 2.17
N SER A 67 3.70 15.03 2.93
CA SER A 67 4.96 15.40 3.59
C SER A 67 5.82 14.18 3.86
N ILE A 68 7.13 14.39 3.90
CA ILE A 68 8.13 13.38 4.28
C ILE A 68 9.11 13.99 5.28
N GLY A 69 9.62 13.19 6.20
CA GLY A 69 10.71 13.61 7.09
C GLY A 69 11.44 12.44 7.72
N VAL A 70 12.70 12.69 8.07
CA VAL A 70 13.56 11.78 8.83
C VAL A 70 13.47 12.16 10.31
N ARG A 71 13.51 11.18 11.21
CA ARG A 71 13.47 11.43 12.66
C ARG A 71 14.58 12.39 13.07
N GLY A 72 14.22 13.42 13.83
CA GLY A 72 15.15 14.43 14.34
C GLY A 72 15.43 15.59 13.38
N LEU A 73 14.88 15.57 12.16
CA LEU A 73 14.96 16.68 11.22
C LEU A 73 13.58 17.31 10.99
N PRO A 74 13.50 18.58 10.54
CA PRO A 74 12.24 19.20 10.15
C PRO A 74 11.51 18.42 9.05
N PHE A 75 10.18 18.39 9.12
CA PHE A 75 9.35 17.79 8.08
C PHE A 75 9.32 18.66 6.83
N ILE A 76 9.40 18.03 5.65
CA ILE A 76 9.35 18.70 4.36
C ILE A 76 7.92 18.61 3.81
N PRO A 77 7.15 19.70 3.78
CA PRO A 77 5.84 19.73 3.11
C PRO A 77 6.03 19.70 1.59
N LEU A 78 5.18 18.96 0.89
CA LEU A 78 5.32 18.71 -0.55
C LEU A 78 4.32 19.51 -1.41
N GLY A 79 3.97 20.73 -0.99
CA GLY A 79 3.04 21.59 -1.73
C GLY A 79 1.73 20.88 -2.11
N ARG A 80 1.50 20.68 -3.42
CA ARG A 80 0.33 19.95 -3.93
C ARG A 80 0.32 18.46 -3.55
N GLY A 81 1.49 17.89 -3.24
CA GLY A 81 1.71 16.48 -2.92
C GLY A 81 2.27 15.71 -4.10
N ILE A 82 2.82 14.53 -3.84
CA ILE A 82 3.37 13.63 -4.86
C ILE A 82 2.41 12.44 -5.02
N PRO A 83 1.75 12.26 -6.18
CA PRO A 83 0.91 11.09 -6.43
C PRO A 83 1.76 9.82 -6.50
N GLY A 84 1.19 8.70 -6.08
CA GLY A 84 1.83 7.39 -6.13
C GLY A 84 0.82 6.27 -6.33
N ILE A 85 1.31 5.14 -6.85
CA ILE A 85 0.55 3.89 -6.96
C ILE A 85 1.36 2.77 -6.30
N ASN A 86 0.74 2.07 -5.35
CA ASN A 86 1.29 0.84 -4.78
C ASN A 86 0.49 -0.36 -5.29
N VAL A 87 1.16 -1.33 -5.91
CA VAL A 87 0.58 -2.63 -6.24
C VAL A 87 1.14 -3.63 -5.26
N ARG A 88 0.28 -4.18 -4.40
CA ARG A 88 0.68 -5.04 -3.29
C ARG A 88 -0.15 -6.30 -3.21
N THR A 89 0.44 -7.34 -2.61
CA THR A 89 -0.24 -8.54 -2.16
C THR A 89 0.08 -8.79 -0.68
N TYR A 90 -0.51 -9.83 -0.09
CA TYR A 90 -0.48 -10.10 1.34
C TYR A 90 0.40 -11.31 1.62
N VAL A 91 1.29 -11.18 2.60
CA VAL A 91 2.27 -12.20 2.92
C VAL A 91 2.41 -12.28 4.44
N LYS A 92 3.01 -13.35 4.94
CA LYS A 92 3.36 -13.46 6.35
C LYS A 92 4.71 -14.11 6.55
N MET A 93 5.35 -13.79 7.67
CA MET A 93 6.52 -14.50 8.16
C MET A 93 6.21 -14.95 9.59
N GLY A 94 6.12 -16.26 9.79
CA GLY A 94 5.54 -16.82 11.01
C GLY A 94 4.13 -16.27 11.26
N GLU A 95 3.89 -15.82 12.49
CA GLU A 95 2.59 -15.28 12.90
C GLU A 95 2.40 -13.80 12.54
N LYS A 96 3.41 -13.13 11.96
CA LYS A 96 3.30 -11.70 11.64
C LYS A 96 2.88 -11.49 10.18
N PRO A 97 1.66 -10.97 9.94
CA PRO A 97 1.23 -10.62 8.59
C PRO A 97 1.82 -9.28 8.15
N GLY A 98 1.99 -9.14 6.84
CA GLY A 98 2.44 -7.92 6.20
C GLY A 98 2.01 -7.86 4.74
N ILE A 99 2.63 -6.95 4.01
CA ILE A 99 2.44 -6.80 2.57
C ILE A 99 3.74 -7.07 1.81
N TYR A 100 3.59 -7.50 0.58
CA TYR A 100 4.67 -7.55 -0.39
C TYR A 100 4.32 -6.61 -1.54
N PHE A 101 5.23 -5.69 -1.85
CA PHE A 101 5.04 -4.77 -2.97
C PHE A 101 5.47 -5.46 -4.27
N LEU A 102 4.53 -5.67 -5.18
CA LEU A 102 4.80 -6.13 -6.54
C LEU A 102 5.38 -4.98 -7.37
N LYS A 103 4.87 -3.77 -7.17
CA LYS A 103 5.34 -2.55 -7.84
C LYS A 103 4.99 -1.30 -7.04
N LEU A 104 5.84 -0.30 -7.16
CA LEU A 104 5.61 1.03 -6.61
C LEU A 104 5.91 2.06 -7.70
N ALA A 105 5.01 3.01 -7.94
CA ALA A 105 5.20 4.08 -8.91
C ALA A 105 5.11 5.45 -8.25
N LEU A 106 6.07 6.32 -8.59
CA LEU A 106 6.12 7.73 -8.20
C LEU A 106 6.71 8.55 -9.38
N PRO A 107 6.39 9.84 -9.52
CA PRO A 107 6.97 10.70 -10.58
C PRO A 107 8.47 10.94 -10.45
N GLN A 108 8.99 10.98 -9.22
CA GLN A 108 10.36 11.46 -8.97
C GLN A 108 11.39 10.31 -8.99
N LYS A 109 12.22 10.29 -10.05
CA LYS A 109 13.32 9.32 -10.23
C LYS A 109 14.27 9.22 -9.02
N LEU A 110 14.62 10.34 -8.40
CA LEU A 110 15.58 10.37 -7.28
C LEU A 110 15.00 9.72 -6.01
N THR A 111 13.76 10.07 -5.66
CA THR A 111 13.02 9.48 -4.54
C THR A 111 12.78 7.99 -4.76
N ALA A 112 12.41 7.60 -5.98
CA ALA A 112 12.26 6.20 -6.37
C ALA A 112 13.59 5.42 -6.26
N MET A 113 14.70 6.03 -6.68
CA MET A 113 16.04 5.44 -6.60
C MET A 113 16.49 5.28 -5.14
N MET A 114 16.38 6.32 -4.31
CA MET A 114 16.72 6.25 -2.89
C MET A 114 15.88 5.20 -2.18
N ALA A 115 14.57 5.17 -2.43
CA ALA A 115 13.70 4.18 -1.83
C ALA A 115 14.02 2.75 -2.29
N LYS A 116 14.39 2.56 -3.57
CA LYS A 116 14.86 1.27 -4.09
C LYS A 116 16.12 0.78 -3.38
N TYR A 117 17.11 1.66 -3.18
CA TYR A 117 18.37 1.28 -2.55
C TYR A 117 18.25 1.11 -1.03
N LEU A 118 17.50 1.99 -0.35
CA LEU A 118 17.33 1.93 1.10
C LEU A 118 16.36 0.82 1.52
N PHE A 119 15.30 0.58 0.75
CA PHE A 119 14.22 -0.35 1.13
C PHE A 119 14.15 -1.63 0.32
N HIS A 120 15.03 -1.82 -0.69
CA HIS A 120 14.99 -2.98 -1.58
C HIS A 120 13.61 -3.18 -2.22
N LEU A 121 13.01 -2.06 -2.67
CA LEU A 121 11.65 -2.00 -3.19
C LEU A 121 11.60 -1.83 -4.72
N PRO A 122 10.61 -2.43 -5.41
CA PRO A 122 10.51 -2.42 -6.88
C PRO A 122 9.91 -1.11 -7.42
N TYR A 123 10.53 0.02 -7.09
CA TYR A 123 10.11 1.33 -7.57
C TYR A 123 10.37 1.52 -9.06
N ILE A 124 9.42 2.18 -9.72
CA ILE A 124 9.54 2.74 -11.07
C ILE A 124 9.13 4.21 -11.07
N SER A 125 9.71 4.95 -12.01
CA SER A 125 9.33 6.32 -12.28
C SER A 125 8.23 6.33 -13.34
N MET A 126 7.10 6.99 -13.05
CA MET A 126 5.98 7.12 -13.99
C MET A 126 5.33 8.49 -13.85
N ASP A 127 4.82 9.01 -14.96
CA ASP A 127 3.98 10.20 -14.94
C ASP A 127 2.61 9.82 -14.37
N LEU A 128 2.30 10.41 -13.21
CA LEU A 128 1.05 10.19 -12.50
C LEU A 128 0.34 11.54 -12.35
N SER A 129 -0.95 11.57 -12.68
CA SER A 129 -1.82 12.71 -12.45
C SER A 129 -2.79 12.44 -11.31
N PHE A 130 -3.00 13.46 -10.49
CA PHE A 130 -4.00 13.47 -9.42
C PHE A 130 -4.71 14.82 -9.44
N GLU A 131 -6.04 14.76 -9.56
CA GLU A 131 -6.90 15.92 -9.51
C GLU A 131 -8.04 15.69 -8.53
N LYS A 132 -8.32 16.71 -7.72
CA LYS A 132 -9.40 16.67 -6.74
C LYS A 132 -10.17 17.97 -6.80
N THR A 133 -11.48 17.83 -7.00
CA THR A 133 -12.47 18.90 -6.88
C THR A 133 -13.37 18.60 -5.69
N GLU A 134 -14.33 19.49 -5.41
CA GLU A 134 -15.34 19.24 -4.37
C GLU A 134 -16.23 18.03 -4.68
N LYS A 135 -16.39 17.68 -5.97
CA LYS A 135 -17.34 16.66 -6.42
C LYS A 135 -16.71 15.34 -6.83
N MET A 136 -15.43 15.34 -7.19
CA MET A 136 -14.78 14.21 -7.84
C MET A 136 -13.29 14.17 -7.53
N ILE A 137 -12.76 12.96 -7.40
CA ILE A 137 -11.33 12.66 -7.41
C ILE A 137 -11.01 11.85 -8.66
N GLN A 138 -9.92 12.23 -9.33
CA GLN A 138 -9.37 11.52 -10.48
C GLN A 138 -7.91 11.16 -10.24
N PHE A 139 -7.56 9.93 -10.57
CA PHE A 139 -6.20 9.41 -10.60
C PHE A 139 -5.92 8.83 -11.98
N GLU A 140 -4.75 9.14 -12.54
CA GLU A 140 -4.39 8.69 -13.88
C GLU A 140 -2.90 8.36 -14.01
N SER A 141 -2.64 7.29 -14.76
CA SER A 141 -1.36 6.80 -15.21
C SER A 141 -1.54 6.26 -16.63
N LYS A 142 -1.14 7.03 -17.64
CA LYS A 142 -1.39 6.67 -19.06
C LYS A 142 -0.35 5.72 -19.65
N THR A 143 0.80 5.57 -18.99
CA THR A 143 1.94 4.85 -19.56
C THR A 143 2.08 3.44 -19.00
N THR A 144 2.75 2.58 -19.76
CA THR A 144 3.19 1.28 -19.25
C THR A 144 4.35 1.47 -18.26
N PRO A 145 4.52 0.57 -17.27
CA PRO A 145 3.84 -0.72 -17.11
C PRO A 145 2.56 -0.68 -16.25
N LEU A 146 2.09 0.48 -15.79
CA LEU A 146 0.90 0.58 -14.92
C LEU A 146 -0.19 1.49 -15.53
N PRO A 147 -0.78 1.12 -16.68
CA PRO A 147 -1.88 1.89 -17.25
C PRO A 147 -3.12 1.80 -16.33
N PHE A 148 -3.57 2.94 -15.83
CA PHE A 148 -4.62 3.02 -14.83
C PHE A 148 -5.30 4.39 -14.84
N THR A 149 -6.63 4.40 -14.94
CA THR A 149 -7.46 5.60 -14.78
C THR A 149 -8.60 5.28 -13.83
N CYS A 150 -8.86 6.15 -12.87
CA CYS A 150 -9.97 5.99 -11.93
C CYS A 150 -10.58 7.34 -11.58
N GLN A 151 -11.91 7.41 -11.66
CA GLN A 151 -12.71 8.55 -11.25
C GLN A 151 -13.75 8.09 -10.24
N TYR A 152 -13.85 8.80 -9.12
CA TYR A 152 -14.76 8.42 -8.04
C TYR A 152 -15.20 9.61 -7.20
N ARG A 153 -16.30 9.42 -6.47
CA ARG A 153 -16.80 10.35 -5.45
C ARG A 153 -16.74 9.71 -4.09
N VAL A 154 -16.31 10.46 -3.08
CA VAL A 154 -16.24 9.97 -1.70
C VAL A 154 -17.53 10.28 -0.99
N LEU A 155 -18.16 9.27 -0.40
CA LEU A 155 -19.38 9.46 0.38
C LEU A 155 -19.03 10.05 1.77
N PRO A 156 -19.87 10.94 2.35
CA PRO A 156 -19.51 11.68 3.56
C PRO A 156 -19.28 10.80 4.79
N ALA A 157 -20.05 9.71 4.93
CA ALA A 157 -19.97 8.81 6.07
C ALA A 157 -18.65 8.02 6.07
N SER A 158 -18.03 7.94 7.24
CA SER A 158 -16.92 7.01 7.51
C SER A 158 -17.18 6.19 8.76
N SER A 159 -16.54 5.03 8.80
CA SER A 159 -16.55 4.15 9.96
C SER A 159 -15.14 3.63 10.23
N PRO A 160 -14.80 3.33 11.49
CA PRO A 160 -13.61 2.54 11.77
C PRO A 160 -13.76 1.14 11.18
N ILE A 161 -12.63 0.50 10.91
CA ILE A 161 -12.61 -0.91 10.51
C ILE A 161 -13.10 -1.79 11.67
N LYS A 162 -13.94 -2.76 11.36
CA LYS A 162 -14.39 -3.78 12.32
C LYS A 162 -13.37 -4.91 12.41
N LYS A 163 -13.07 -5.36 13.63
CA LYS A 163 -12.20 -6.52 13.87
C LYS A 163 -12.80 -7.79 13.26
N GLU A 164 -11.94 -8.75 12.94
CA GLU A 164 -12.33 -10.09 12.44
C GLU A 164 -13.12 -10.02 11.13
N THR A 165 -12.76 -9.05 10.27
CA THR A 165 -13.35 -8.89 8.94
C THR A 165 -12.29 -8.95 7.86
N LEU A 166 -12.73 -9.22 6.62
CA LEU A 166 -11.88 -9.09 5.44
C LEU A 166 -11.26 -7.67 5.34
N GLU A 167 -12.00 -6.63 5.69
CA GLU A 167 -11.54 -5.23 5.64
C GLU A 167 -10.35 -5.01 6.57
N GLU A 168 -10.42 -5.54 7.79
CA GLU A 168 -9.31 -5.54 8.74
C GLU A 168 -8.12 -6.34 8.23
N TRP A 169 -8.37 -7.53 7.66
CA TRP A 169 -7.31 -8.35 7.11
C TRP A 169 -6.60 -7.64 5.94
N LEU A 170 -7.32 -6.94 5.06
CA LEU A 170 -6.76 -6.22 3.91
C LEU A 170 -6.00 -4.94 4.31
N LEU A 171 -6.53 -4.17 5.26
CA LEU A 171 -6.04 -2.82 5.53
C LEU A 171 -5.11 -2.72 6.73
N GLU A 172 -5.31 -3.53 7.77
CA GLU A 172 -4.50 -3.48 8.99
C GLU A 172 -3.21 -4.31 8.82
N ARG A 173 -2.32 -3.78 7.97
CA ARG A 173 -1.01 -4.33 7.61
C ARG A 173 0.11 -3.35 7.96
N TYR A 174 0.93 -3.74 8.92
CA TYR A 174 1.86 -2.82 9.60
C TYR A 174 3.33 -3.08 9.29
N CYS A 175 3.63 -3.94 8.34
CA CYS A 175 4.97 -4.11 7.81
C CYS A 175 4.93 -4.55 6.36
N PHE A 176 6.02 -4.31 5.64
CA PHE A 176 6.28 -4.98 4.39
C PHE A 176 7.47 -5.93 4.50
N TYR A 177 7.43 -7.00 3.71
CA TYR A 177 8.53 -7.93 3.53
C TYR A 177 9.11 -7.79 2.12
N THR A 178 10.41 -7.99 1.99
CA THR A 178 11.12 -8.07 0.71
C THR A 178 12.38 -8.92 0.91
N THR A 179 13.17 -9.10 -0.14
CA THR A 179 14.48 -9.75 -0.06
C THR A 179 15.60 -8.76 -0.32
N ASN A 180 16.70 -8.92 0.42
CA ASN A 180 17.93 -8.21 0.09
C ASN A 180 18.66 -8.89 -1.10
N THR A 181 19.77 -8.30 -1.53
CA THR A 181 20.58 -8.80 -2.66
C THR A 181 21.15 -10.21 -2.47
N LYS A 182 21.18 -10.72 -1.22
CA LYS A 182 21.61 -12.09 -0.87
C LYS A 182 20.43 -13.07 -0.76
N GLY A 183 19.21 -12.65 -1.12
CA GLY A 183 18.00 -13.48 -1.01
C GLY A 183 17.56 -13.77 0.44
N LYS A 184 18.02 -12.98 1.42
CA LYS A 184 17.50 -13.05 2.80
C LYS A 184 16.24 -12.20 2.90
N VAL A 185 15.22 -12.74 3.57
CA VAL A 185 13.98 -12.00 3.83
C VAL A 185 14.26 -10.93 4.88
N ILE A 186 13.84 -9.71 4.56
CA ILE A 186 13.95 -8.53 5.40
C ILE A 186 12.57 -7.89 5.56
N ARG A 187 12.39 -7.19 6.67
CA ARG A 187 11.13 -6.54 7.05
C ARG A 187 11.38 -5.07 7.37
N CYS A 188 10.44 -4.23 6.98
CA CYS A 188 10.33 -2.85 7.44
C CYS A 188 8.93 -2.64 8.01
N ASP A 189 8.85 -2.16 9.25
CA ASP A 189 7.59 -1.86 9.90
C ASP A 189 7.09 -0.47 9.48
N ILE A 190 5.84 -0.40 9.01
CA ILE A 190 5.14 0.78 8.47
C ILE A 190 3.89 1.03 9.32
N ILE A 191 4.05 1.70 10.45
CA ILE A 191 2.96 1.90 11.41
C ILE A 191 2.15 3.13 11.03
N HIS A 192 0.83 2.96 10.91
CA HIS A 192 -0.15 4.03 10.78
C HIS A 192 -1.19 3.91 11.90
N GLU A 193 -1.98 4.97 12.12
CA GLU A 193 -3.18 4.87 12.97
C GLU A 193 -4.24 3.97 12.30
N PRO A 194 -5.17 3.36 13.05
CA PRO A 194 -6.22 2.53 12.46
C PRO A 194 -7.05 3.32 11.43
N TRP A 195 -7.48 2.66 10.37
CA TRP A 195 -8.15 3.34 9.27
C TRP A 195 -9.58 3.75 9.60
N PHE A 196 -9.97 4.94 9.12
CA PHE A 196 -11.36 5.33 8.97
C PHE A 196 -11.71 5.27 7.48
N ILE A 197 -12.61 4.35 7.14
CA ILE A 197 -12.96 4.07 5.75
C ILE A 197 -14.24 4.79 5.36
N HIS A 198 -14.19 5.46 4.21
CA HIS A 198 -15.35 5.96 3.49
C HIS A 198 -15.71 4.99 2.37
N LYS A 199 -17.00 4.91 2.07
CA LYS A 199 -17.47 4.33 0.81
C LYS A 199 -17.22 5.30 -0.34
N VAL A 200 -17.07 4.77 -1.53
CA VAL A 200 -16.96 5.57 -2.75
C VAL A 200 -18.02 5.16 -3.77
N GLU A 201 -18.46 6.14 -4.54
CA GLU A 201 -19.21 5.93 -5.77
C GLU A 201 -18.19 5.93 -6.92
N LEU A 202 -18.04 4.80 -7.60
CA LEU A 202 -17.14 4.69 -8.74
C LEU A 202 -17.82 5.27 -9.99
N VAL A 203 -17.19 6.26 -10.60
CA VAL A 203 -17.68 6.88 -11.84
C VAL A 203 -17.13 6.15 -13.06
N GLY A 204 -15.85 5.78 -13.02
CA GLY A 204 -15.19 5.04 -14.08
C GLY A 204 -13.85 4.48 -13.63
N ILE A 205 -13.51 3.30 -14.13
CA ILE A 205 -12.22 2.66 -13.90
C ILE A 205 -11.73 1.95 -15.15
N GLU A 206 -10.49 2.23 -15.52
CA GLU A 206 -9.74 1.47 -16.50
C GLU A 206 -8.50 0.94 -15.79
N ASN A 207 -8.44 -0.37 -15.59
CA ASN A 207 -7.36 -1.01 -14.85
C ASN A 207 -6.61 -2.02 -15.75
N GLY A 208 -5.51 -1.58 -16.35
CA GLY A 208 -4.59 -2.46 -17.07
C GLY A 208 -3.44 -3.02 -16.22
N ILE A 209 -3.37 -2.66 -14.92
CA ILE A 209 -2.27 -3.07 -14.03
C ILE A 209 -2.25 -4.59 -13.84
N LEU A 210 -3.40 -5.24 -13.64
CA LEU A 210 -3.44 -6.69 -13.42
C LEU A 210 -2.90 -7.47 -14.62
N SER A 211 -3.17 -6.99 -15.84
CA SER A 211 -2.69 -7.58 -17.09
C SER A 211 -1.16 -7.56 -17.19
N THR A 212 -0.50 -6.52 -16.65
CA THR A 212 0.97 -6.45 -16.56
C THR A 212 1.59 -7.60 -15.76
N PHE A 213 0.82 -8.16 -14.82
CA PHE A 213 1.24 -9.32 -14.03
C PHE A 213 0.70 -10.65 -14.57
N HIS A 214 0.02 -10.64 -15.73
CA HIS A 214 -0.70 -11.79 -16.28
C HIS A 214 -1.73 -12.37 -15.29
N ILE A 215 -2.39 -11.48 -14.55
CA ILE A 215 -3.39 -11.81 -13.54
C ILE A 215 -4.77 -11.39 -14.02
N GLN A 216 -5.74 -12.26 -13.77
CA GLN A 216 -7.16 -11.96 -13.90
C GLN A 216 -7.80 -11.99 -12.51
N SER A 217 -8.67 -11.02 -12.25
CA SER A 217 -9.47 -10.97 -11.03
C SER A 217 -10.55 -12.06 -11.07
N GLU A 218 -10.84 -12.67 -9.93
CA GLU A 218 -11.95 -13.61 -9.74
C GLU A 218 -13.29 -12.90 -9.51
N SER A 219 -13.27 -11.57 -9.42
CA SER A 219 -14.45 -10.70 -9.39
C SER A 219 -14.42 -9.69 -10.53
N THR A 220 -15.58 -9.37 -11.09
CA THR A 220 -15.76 -8.31 -12.08
C THR A 220 -15.55 -6.91 -11.48
N HIS A 221 -15.82 -6.75 -10.20
CA HIS A 221 -15.69 -5.47 -9.49
C HIS A 221 -14.77 -5.61 -8.27
N PRO A 222 -13.84 -4.66 -8.07
CA PRO A 222 -13.04 -4.64 -6.85
C PRO A 222 -13.89 -4.31 -5.63
N LEU A 223 -13.48 -4.80 -4.47
CA LEU A 223 -13.87 -4.17 -3.21
C LEU A 223 -13.12 -2.84 -3.11
N ILE A 224 -13.86 -1.75 -2.88
CA ILE A 224 -13.31 -0.38 -2.89
C ILE A 224 -13.48 0.29 -1.54
N GLN A 225 -12.39 0.84 -1.03
CA GLN A 225 -12.36 1.58 0.23
C GLN A 225 -11.53 2.85 0.05
N TYR A 226 -11.84 3.90 0.81
CA TYR A 226 -11.09 5.17 0.76
C TYR A 226 -10.79 5.67 2.17
N SER A 227 -9.58 6.17 2.39
CA SER A 227 -9.21 6.95 3.58
C SER A 227 -8.73 8.34 3.18
N LYS A 228 -9.14 9.34 3.96
CA LYS A 228 -8.75 10.75 3.74
C LYS A 228 -7.26 10.97 3.95
N ASP A 229 -6.70 10.39 4.99
CA ASP A 229 -5.29 10.55 5.33
C ASP A 229 -4.75 9.37 6.15
N ALA A 230 -3.43 9.33 6.26
CA ALA A 230 -2.71 8.49 7.19
C ALA A 230 -1.39 9.14 7.61
N ASN A 231 -1.11 9.12 8.91
CA ASN A 231 0.20 9.42 9.46
C ASN A 231 1.01 8.12 9.55
N VAL A 232 2.01 7.94 8.69
CA VAL A 232 2.78 6.70 8.59
C VAL A 232 4.18 6.91 9.14
N ARG A 233 4.64 6.00 10.01
CA ARG A 233 6.01 5.95 10.53
C ARG A 233 6.69 4.67 10.07
N LEU A 234 7.94 4.80 9.61
CA LEU A 234 8.74 3.70 9.12
C LEU A 234 9.87 3.40 10.10
N TRP A 235 10.14 2.12 10.34
CA TRP A 235 11.25 1.63 11.15
C TRP A 235 12.44 1.20 10.29
N PRO A 236 13.64 1.10 10.88
CA PRO A 236 14.79 0.48 10.22
C PRO A 236 14.46 -0.93 9.75
N ILE A 237 15.08 -1.31 8.63
CA ILE A 237 14.97 -2.66 8.10
C ILE A 237 15.67 -3.65 9.02
N VAL A 238 14.98 -4.74 9.32
CA VAL A 238 15.50 -5.86 10.09
C VAL A 238 15.43 -7.15 9.29
N THR A 239 16.24 -8.14 9.66
CA THR A 239 16.07 -9.49 9.10
C THR A 239 14.75 -10.06 9.62
N ALA A 240 13.91 -10.57 8.72
CA ALA A 240 12.72 -11.31 9.12
C ALA A 240 13.18 -12.68 9.66
N LYS A 241 12.80 -12.98 10.90
CA LYS A 241 12.95 -14.30 11.50
C LYS A 241 11.71 -15.13 11.22
#